data_AF-A0A5U8LE21-F1
#
_entry.id   AF-A0A5U8LE21-F1
#
_cell.length_a   1.000
_cell.length_b   1.000
_cell.length_c   1.000
_cell.angle_alpha   90.00
_cell.angle_beta   90.00
_cell.angle_gamma   90.00
#
_symmetry.space_group_name_H-M   'P 1'
#
loop_
_entity.id
_entity.type
_entity.pdbx_description
1 polymer ?
#
loop_
_entity_poly.entity_id
_entity_poly.type
_entity_poly.pdbx_seq_one_letter_code
_entity_poly.pdbx_strand_id
1 'polypeptide(L)' 'MTTYYSQHPSLHLKGDWLKEAGFDTGRGVTVKISEGCIVLMVESNEVQELREQLYQAKQVVKGIKDVLV' A
#
# COMPACT_ATOMS: atom_id res chain seq x y z
N MET A 1 9.96 -6.25 33.46
CA MET A 1 10.07 -5.86 32.04
C MET A 1 8.65 -5.89 31.48
N THR A 2 7.96 -4.76 31.44
CA THR A 2 6.58 -4.67 30.97
C THR A 2 6.58 -4.56 29.45
N THR A 3 6.05 -5.56 28.76
CA THR A 3 5.86 -5.53 27.32
C THR A 3 4.77 -4.51 26.99
N TYR A 4 5.16 -3.37 26.43
CA TYR A 4 4.22 -2.36 25.95
C TYR A 4 3.64 -2.84 24.61
N TYR A 5 2.46 -3.47 24.66
CA TYR A 5 1.73 -3.82 23.45
C TYR A 5 1.08 -2.56 22.88
N SER A 6 1.53 -2.14 21.70
CA SER A 6 0.85 -1.10 20.96
C SER A 6 -0.47 -1.66 20.41
N GLN A 7 -1.58 -1.24 21.01
CA GLN A 7 -2.91 -1.63 20.56
C GLN A 7 -3.28 -0.78 19.34
N HIS A 8 -3.16 -1.38 18.15
CA HIS A 8 -3.62 -0.79 16.90
C HIS A 8 -4.81 -1.60 16.37
N PRO A 9 -5.85 -0.93 15.85
CA PRO A 9 -6.93 -1.62 15.18
C PRO A 9 -6.40 -2.32 13.92
N SER A 10 -6.77 -3.58 13.74
CA SER A 10 -6.45 -4.35 12.54
C SER A 10 -7.72 -4.93 11.92
N LEU A 11 -7.73 -5.01 10.59
CA LEU A 11 -8.78 -5.65 9.81
C LEU A 11 -8.15 -6.83 9.06
N HIS A 12 -8.66 -8.03 9.32
CA HIS A 12 -8.17 -9.26 8.69
C HIS A 12 -9.23 -9.82 7.75
N LEU A 13 -8.91 -9.90 6.46
CA LEU A 13 -9.75 -10.53 5.43
C LEU A 13 -9.18 -11.91 5.08
N LYS A 14 -10.04 -12.91 4.88
CA LYS A 14 -9.64 -14.27 4.53
C LYS A 14 -10.60 -14.88 3.51
N GLY A 15 -10.06 -15.73 2.66
CA GLY A 15 -10.80 -16.58 1.73
C GLY A 15 -10.28 -16.48 0.31
N ASP A 16 -10.51 -17.53 -0.48
CA ASP A 16 -10.03 -17.63 -1.86
C ASP A 16 -10.68 -16.59 -2.78
N TRP A 17 -11.89 -16.13 -2.41
CA TRP A 17 -12.62 -15.06 -3.10
C TRP A 17 -11.85 -13.75 -3.23
N LEU A 18 -10.86 -13.49 -2.35
CA LEU A 18 -10.03 -12.28 -2.44
C LEU A 18 -9.23 -12.26 -3.75
N LYS A 19 -8.74 -13.42 -4.19
CA LYS A 19 -8.03 -13.54 -5.46
C LYS A 19 -8.96 -13.31 -6.64
N GLU A 20 -10.17 -13.86 -6.59
CA GLU A 20 -11.21 -13.66 -7.61
C GLU A 20 -11.64 -12.18 -7.70
N ALA A 21 -11.64 -11.47 -6.57
CA ALA A 21 -11.89 -10.03 -6.50
C ALA A 21 -10.66 -9.17 -6.87
N GLY A 22 -9.54 -9.78 -7.27
CA GLY A 22 -8.32 -9.08 -7.71
C GLY A 22 -7.39 -8.59 -6.60
N PHE A 23 -7.58 -9.04 -5.36
CA PHE A 23 -6.69 -8.75 -4.22
C PHE A 23 -5.50 -9.74 -4.19
N ASP A 24 -4.76 -9.81 -5.29
CA ASP A 24 -3.55 -10.62 -5.37
C ASP A 24 -2.43 -10.08 -4.46
N THR A 25 -1.55 -10.97 -3.99
CA THR A 25 -0.37 -10.59 -3.20
C THR A 25 0.52 -9.62 -3.97
N GLY A 26 0.93 -8.53 -3.30
CA GLY A 26 1.78 -7.49 -3.90
C GLY A 26 1.02 -6.44 -4.69
N ARG A 27 -0.30 -6.58 -4.85
CA ARG A 27 -1.12 -5.58 -5.54
C ARG A 27 -1.44 -4.40 -4.63
N GLY A 28 -1.31 -3.19 -5.18
CA GLY A 28 -1.72 -1.96 -4.52
C GLY A 28 -3.23 -1.94 -4.27
N VAL A 29 -3.64 -1.45 -3.10
CA VAL A 29 -5.04 -1.26 -2.70
C VAL A 29 -5.21 0.15 -2.20
N THR A 30 -6.24 0.83 -2.71
CA THR A 30 -6.68 2.11 -2.20
C THR A 30 -7.73 1.89 -1.11
N VAL A 31 -7.49 2.47 0.06
CA VAL A 31 -8.45 2.48 1.18
C VAL A 31 -9.11 3.86 1.24
N LYS A 32 -10.45 3.90 1.21
CA LYS A 32 -11.23 5.13 1.41
C LYS A 32 -12.24 4.95 2.54
N ILE A 33 -12.55 6.04 3.22
CA ILE A 33 -13.68 6.12 4.15
C ILE A 33 -14.81 6.83 3.42
N SER A 34 -15.98 6.18 3.34
CA SER A 34 -17.18 6.75 2.72
C SER A 34 -18.39 6.41 3.58
N GLU A 35 -19.11 7.41 4.07
CA GLU A 35 -20.38 7.25 4.81
C GLU A 35 -20.32 6.24 5.98
N GLY A 36 -19.18 6.17 6.67
CA GLY A 36 -18.97 5.22 7.78
C GLY A 36 -18.51 3.81 7.35
N CYS A 37 -18.32 3.59 6.05
CA CYS A 37 -17.77 2.34 5.50
C CYS A 37 -16.28 2.49 5.14
N ILE A 38 -15.50 1.43 5.35
CA ILE A 38 -14.16 1.27 4.78
C ILE A 38 -14.33 0.62 3.41
N VAL A 39 -13.93 1.34 2.36
CA VAL A 39 -13.97 0.86 0.98
C VAL A 39 -12.55 0.50 0.55
N LEU A 40 -12.34 -0.77 0.23
CA LEU A 40 -11.10 -1.31 -0.30
C LEU A 40 -11.24 -1.48 -1.80
N MET A 41 -10.40 -0.80 -2.57
CA MET A 41 -10.40 -0.89 -4.03
C MET A 41 -9.04 -1.33 -4.51
N VAL A 42 -9.03 -2.34 -5.36
CA VAL A 42 -7.82 -2.77 -6.06
C VAL A 42 -7.34 -1.65 -6.99
N GLU A 43 -6.07 -1.29 -6.92
CA GLU A 43 -5.49 -0.30 -7.83
C GLU A 43 -5.39 -0.88 -9.24
N SER A 44 -5.65 -0.05 -10.25
CA SER A 44 -5.44 -0.44 -11.66
C SER A 44 -3.94 -0.62 -11.93
N ASN A 45 -3.63 -1.40 -12.97
CA ASN A 45 -2.25 -1.66 -13.38
C ASN A 45 -1.51 -0.34 -13.67
N GLU A 46 -2.15 0.59 -14.39
CA GLU A 46 -1.57 1.88 -14.75
C GLU A 46 -1.14 2.69 -13.51
N VAL A 47 -1.97 2.70 -12.46
CA VAL A 47 -1.68 3.40 -11.21
C VAL A 47 -0.53 2.72 -10.46
N GLN A 48 -0.50 1.39 -10.46
CA GLN A 48 0.59 0.61 -9.87
C GLN A 48 1.92 0.88 -10.58
N GLU A 49 1.95 0.80 -11.91
CA GLU A 49 3.14 1.05 -12.74
C GLU A 49 3.66 2.47 -12.54
N LEU A 50 2.76 3.46 -12.52
CA LEU A 50 3.14 4.85 -12.27
C LEU A 50 3.76 5.01 -10.87
N ARG A 51 3.23 4.33 -9.86
CA ARG A 51 3.75 4.36 -8.49
C ARG A 51 5.15 3.75 -8.40
N GLU A 52 5.39 2.65 -9.11
CA GLU A 52 6.71 2.04 -9.22
C GLU A 52 7.71 2.97 -9.91
N GLN A 53 7.32 3.60 -11.02
CA GLN A 53 8.15 4.59 -11.72
C GLN A 53 8.49 5.78 -10.81
N LEU A 54 7.51 6.31 -10.09
CA LEU A 54 7.73 7.40 -9.13
C LEU A 54 8.66 6.99 -7.98
N TYR A 55 8.57 5.74 -7.52
CA TYR A 55 9.48 5.22 -6.52
C TYR A 55 10.92 5.20 -7.06
N GLN A 56 11.14 4.69 -8.28
CA GLN A 56 12.46 4.69 -8.90
C GLN A 56 13.02 6.09 -9.12
N ALA A 57 12.20 7.01 -9.65
CA ALA A 57 12.59 8.40 -9.85
C ALA A 57 13.01 9.06 -8.52
N LYS A 58 12.26 8.82 -7.44
CA LYS A 58 12.62 9.33 -6.10
C LYS A 58 13.95 8.79 -5.60
N GLN A 59 14.26 7.52 -5.84
CA GLN A 59 15.55 6.94 -5.44
C GLN A 59 16.73 7.57 -6.19
N VAL A 60 16.57 7.81 -7.50
CA VAL A 60 17.59 8.49 -8.31
C VAL A 60 17.84 9.91 -7.81
N VAL A 61 16.77 10.68 -7.58
CA VAL A 61 16.88 12.06 -7.06
C VAL A 61 17.53 12.09 -5.69
N LYS A 62 17.22 11.13 -4.82
CA LYS A 62 17.86 10.99 -3.50
C LYS A 62 19.36 10.74 -3.65
N GLY A 63 19.76 9.80 -4.50
CA GLY A 63 21.18 9.49 -4.74
C GLY A 63 21.96 10.69 -5.29
N ILE A 64 21.37 11.47 -6.19
CA ILE A 64 22.01 12.70 -6.70
C ILE A 64 22.20 13.72 -5.58
N LYS A 65 21.19 13.89 -4.70
CA LYS A 65 21.28 14.79 -3.55
C LYS A 65 22.40 14.39 -2.59
N ASP A 66 22.54 13.10 -2.31
CA ASP A 66 23.57 12.57 -1.41
C ASP A 66 25.00 12.74 -1.98
N VAL A 67 25.17 12.86 -3.30
CA VAL A 67 26.47 13.12 -3.96
C VAL A 67 26.84 14.60 -3.98
N LEU A 68 25.85 15.49 -4.00
CA LEU A 68 26.06 16.94 -4.10
C LEU A 68 26.21 17.63 -2.74
N VAL A 69 25.92 16.94 -1.63
CA VAL A 69 25.97 17.50 -0.25
C VAL A 69 27.20 17.01 0.51
#